data_AF-A0A353PDK7-F1
#
_entry.id   AF-A0A353PDK7-F1
#
_cell.length_a   1.000
_cell.length_b   1.000
_cell.length_c   1.000
_cell.angle_alpha   90.00
_cell.angle_beta   90.00
_cell.angle_gamma   90.00
#
_symmetry.space_group_name_H-M   'P 1'
#
loop_
_entity.id
_entity.type
_entity.pdbx_description
1 polymer ?
#
loop_
_entity_poly.entity_id
_entity_poly.type
_entity_poly.pdbx_seq_one_letter_code
_entity_poly.pdbx_strand_id
1 'polypeptide(L)'
;YLLHRSHPVYIGGPVHGLDAPTHYDFKSRRHTPAELRALFDKLGWRRIVAFQTRNPMHRAHQELTIRAAREAEANLLIQPVVGMTKPGDIDYYTRVRCYEQLLKRYPEQTTQLSLLPLAMRMGGPR
;
A
#
# COMPACT_ATOMS: atom_id res chain seq x y z
N TYR A 1 -7.24 0.14 -21.39
CA TYR A 1 -5.80 -0.19 -21.37
C TYR A 1 -5.51 -1.29 -22.39
N LEU A 2 -6.12 -2.48 -22.25
CA LEU A 2 -5.88 -3.64 -23.12
C LEU A 2 -5.98 -3.34 -24.64
N LEU A 3 -7.04 -2.64 -25.07
CA LEU A 3 -7.29 -2.40 -26.50
C LEU A 3 -6.56 -1.18 -27.08
N HIS A 4 -6.12 -0.25 -26.24
CA HIS A 4 -5.67 1.08 -26.68
C HIS A 4 -4.26 1.46 -26.24
N ARG A 5 -3.66 0.70 -25.31
CA ARG A 5 -2.34 1.02 -24.75
C ARG A 5 -1.36 -0.14 -24.76
N SER A 6 -1.81 -1.38 -24.53
CA SER A 6 -0.90 -2.53 -24.61
C SER A 6 -0.62 -2.92 -26.06
N HIS A 7 0.53 -3.56 -26.27
CA HIS A 7 0.92 -4.13 -27.55
C HIS A 7 0.19 -5.45 -27.83
N PRO A 8 0.05 -5.85 -29.11
CA PRO A 8 -0.69 -7.05 -29.50
C PRO A 8 0.02 -8.37 -29.16
N VAL A 9 1.31 -8.34 -28.82
CA VAL A 9 2.13 -9.53 -28.56
C VAL A 9 2.58 -9.54 -27.09
N TYR A 10 2.49 -10.70 -26.45
CA TYR A 10 3.05 -10.95 -25.12
C TYR A 10 4.31 -11.82 -25.24
N ILE A 11 5.36 -11.45 -24.52
CA ILE A 11 6.60 -12.21 -24.43
C ILE A 11 6.66 -12.84 -23.05
N GLY A 12 6.57 -14.16 -22.99
CA GLY A 12 6.70 -14.94 -21.76
C GLY A 12 8.13 -15.44 -21.55
N GLY A 13 8.60 -15.44 -20.31
CA GLY A 13 9.91 -15.96 -19.94
C GLY A 13 10.25 -15.70 -18.48
N PRO A 14 11.25 -16.40 -17.92
CA PRO A 14 11.75 -16.11 -16.58
C PRO A 14 12.39 -14.72 -16.53
N VAL A 15 12.37 -14.12 -15.35
CA VAL A 15 13.04 -12.83 -15.08
C VAL A 15 14.18 -13.03 -14.11
N HIS A 16 15.28 -12.31 -14.33
CA HIS A 16 16.39 -12.19 -13.39
C HIS A 16 16.44 -10.75 -12.89
N GLY A 17 16.43 -10.58 -11.56
CA GLY A 17 16.48 -9.24 -10.95
C GLY A 17 17.89 -8.67 -11.03
N LEU A 18 18.01 -7.45 -11.57
CA LEU A 18 19.26 -6.68 -11.55
C LEU A 18 19.17 -5.64 -10.45
N ASP A 19 18.36 -4.61 -10.68
CA ASP A 19 18.10 -3.54 -9.73
C ASP A 19 16.60 -3.31 -9.59
N ALA A 20 16.18 -2.86 -8.40
CA ALA A 20 14.83 -2.39 -8.18
C ALA A 20 14.61 -1.02 -8.86
N PRO A 21 13.38 -0.70 -9.33
CA PRO A 21 13.06 0.62 -9.84
C PRO A 21 13.41 1.72 -8.82
N THR A 22 14.13 2.74 -9.29
CA THR A 22 14.55 3.84 -8.42
C THR A 22 13.37 4.76 -8.11
N HIS A 23 13.17 5.04 -6.82
CA HIS A 23 12.21 6.02 -6.32
C HIS A 23 12.94 7.09 -5.50
N TYR A 24 12.69 8.37 -5.80
CA TYR A 24 13.29 9.49 -5.09
C TYR A 24 12.40 10.03 -3.96
N ASP A 25 11.11 9.72 -4.05
CA ASP A 25 10.05 10.13 -3.14
C ASP A 25 9.78 9.07 -2.06
N PHE A 26 9.47 9.53 -0.84
CA PHE A 26 8.96 8.71 0.27
C PHE A 26 9.75 7.40 0.52
N LYS A 27 11.08 7.41 0.35
CA LYS A 27 11.95 6.22 0.47
C LYS A 27 11.72 5.46 1.78
N SER A 28 11.61 6.17 2.91
CA SER A 28 11.36 5.57 4.23
C SER A 28 9.99 4.92 4.40
N ARG A 29 9.07 5.13 3.45
CA ARG A 29 7.73 4.52 3.46
C ARG A 29 7.58 3.42 2.41
N ARG A 30 8.59 3.19 1.57
CA ARG A 30 8.57 2.16 0.53
C ARG A 30 9.37 0.95 1.01
N HIS A 31 8.66 -0.09 1.40
CA HIS A 31 9.26 -1.32 1.88
C HIS A 31 9.01 -2.45 0.88
N THR A 32 10.02 -3.26 0.66
CA THR A 32 9.91 -4.57 0.03
C THR A 32 9.14 -5.54 0.94
N PRO A 33 8.64 -6.66 0.40
CA PRO A 33 8.02 -7.70 1.23
C PRO A 33 8.96 -8.24 2.32
N ALA A 34 10.26 -8.35 2.05
CA ALA A 34 11.24 -8.81 3.02
C ALA A 34 11.45 -7.79 4.15
N GLU A 35 11.59 -6.51 3.80
CA GLU A 35 11.73 -5.42 4.79
C GLU A 35 10.49 -5.28 5.69
N LEU A 36 9.28 -5.42 5.13
CA LEU A 36 8.05 -5.39 5.96
C LEU A 36 8.01 -6.56 6.94
N ARG A 37 8.36 -7.78 6.50
CA ARG A 37 8.38 -8.95 7.39
C ARG A 37 9.41 -8.76 8.51
N ALA A 38 10.63 -8.33 8.17
CA ALA A 38 11.66 -8.02 9.15
C ALA A 38 11.23 -6.91 10.12
N LEU A 39 10.50 -5.90 9.64
CA LEU A 39 9.93 -4.85 10.48
C LEU A 39 8.88 -5.41 11.44
N PHE A 40 7.96 -6.25 10.96
CA PHE A 40 6.96 -6.90 11.81
C PHE A 40 7.60 -7.76 12.88
N ASP A 41 8.63 -8.54 12.52
CA ASP A 41 9.38 -9.36 13.47
C ASP A 41 10.08 -8.50 14.52
N LYS A 42 10.72 -7.40 14.10
CA LYS A 42 11.37 -6.42 15.00
C LYS A 42 10.38 -5.77 15.97
N LEU A 43 9.15 -5.51 15.52
CA LEU A 43 8.08 -4.94 16.34
C LEU A 43 7.31 -6.00 17.16
N GLY A 44 7.63 -7.29 17.00
CA GLY A 44 6.92 -8.39 17.66
C GLY A 44 5.50 -8.64 17.12
N TRP A 45 5.18 -8.14 15.93
CA TRP A 45 3.85 -8.26 15.33
C TRP A 45 3.62 -9.66 14.73
N ARG A 46 2.66 -10.39 15.28
CA ARG A 46 2.31 -11.75 14.80
C ARG A 46 1.04 -11.81 13.94
N ARG A 47 0.10 -10.90 14.19
CA ARG A 47 -1.18 -10.78 13.46
C ARG A 47 -1.25 -9.36 12.89
N ILE A 48 -1.49 -9.27 11.59
CA ILE A 48 -1.54 -8.00 10.86
C ILE A 48 -2.76 -8.00 9.95
N VAL A 49 -3.60 -6.96 10.06
CA VAL A 49 -4.63 -6.63 9.07
C VAL A 49 -4.09 -5.55 8.15
N ALA A 50 -4.14 -5.79 6.84
CA ALA A 50 -3.75 -4.80 5.84
C ALA A 50 -4.96 -4.07 5.26
N PHE A 51 -4.87 -2.75 5.15
CA PHE A 51 -5.86 -1.90 4.51
C PHE A 51 -5.34 -1.33 3.20
N GLN A 52 -5.91 -1.79 2.10
CA GLN A 52 -5.62 -1.34 0.76
C GLN A 52 -6.44 -0.08 0.43
N THR A 53 -5.78 0.96 -0.10
CA THR A 53 -6.49 2.14 -0.60
C THR A 53 -5.75 2.83 -1.74
N ARG A 54 -6.50 3.52 -2.59
CA ARG A 54 -6.00 4.46 -3.61
C ARG A 54 -6.52 5.88 -3.42
N ASN A 55 -7.32 6.11 -2.37
CA ASN A 55 -8.00 7.37 -2.07
C ASN A 55 -7.53 7.91 -0.71
N PRO A 56 -7.66 9.23 -0.44
CA PRO A 56 -7.52 9.76 0.91
C PRO A 56 -8.41 9.01 1.91
N MET A 57 -7.88 8.81 3.10
CA MET A 57 -8.64 8.24 4.20
C MET A 57 -9.33 9.37 4.99
N HIS A 58 -10.53 9.05 5.49
CA HIS A 58 -11.40 9.94 6.26
C HIS A 58 -11.84 9.18 7.52
N ARG A 59 -12.67 9.80 8.37
CA ARG A 59 -13.13 9.19 9.62
C ARG A 59 -13.74 7.80 9.44
N ALA A 60 -14.57 7.58 8.42
CA ALA A 60 -15.13 6.25 8.16
C ALA A 60 -14.05 5.17 7.94
N HIS A 61 -13.01 5.49 7.16
CA HIS A 61 -11.89 4.58 6.91
C HIS A 61 -11.07 4.33 8.19
N GLN A 62 -10.91 5.37 9.02
CA GLN A 62 -10.23 5.24 10.30
C GLN A 62 -10.97 4.27 11.22
N GLU A 63 -12.26 4.50 11.45
CA GLU A 63 -13.06 3.64 12.33
C GLU A 63 -13.13 2.20 11.80
N LEU A 64 -13.30 2.02 10.48
CA LEU A 64 -13.31 0.71 9.83
C LEU A 64 -12.02 -0.07 10.12
N THR A 65 -10.87 0.56 9.94
CA THR A 65 -9.57 -0.10 10.09
C THR A 65 -9.24 -0.39 11.55
N ILE A 66 -9.59 0.52 12.47
CA ILE A 66 -9.47 0.28 13.92
C ILE A 66 -10.35 -0.91 14.32
N ARG A 67 -11.59 -0.95 13.83
CA ARG A 67 -12.53 -2.03 14.14
C ARG A 67 -12.02 -3.36 13.62
N ALA A 68 -11.56 -3.44 12.37
CA ALA A 68 -11.01 -4.66 11.79
C ALA A 68 -9.78 -5.17 12.56
N ALA A 69 -8.88 -4.26 12.96
CA ALA A 69 -7.71 -4.61 13.76
C ALA A 69 -8.09 -5.15 15.15
N ARG A 70 -9.10 -4.53 15.80
CA ARG A 70 -9.62 -4.98 17.10
C ARG A 70 -10.30 -6.36 17.01
N GLU A 71 -11.20 -6.54 16.05
CA GLU A 71 -11.93 -7.80 15.86
C GLU A 71 -10.99 -8.96 15.51
N ALA A 72 -9.91 -8.68 14.78
CA ALA A 72 -8.91 -9.67 14.42
C ALA A 72 -7.76 -9.82 15.45
N GLU A 73 -7.79 -9.07 16.55
CA GLU A 73 -6.71 -8.99 17.56
C GLU A 73 -5.33 -8.83 16.91
N ALA A 74 -5.22 -7.85 16.01
CA ALA A 74 -4.10 -7.68 15.09
C ALA A 74 -3.61 -6.23 15.06
N ASN A 75 -2.35 -6.05 14.65
CA ASN A 75 -1.82 -4.74 14.29
C ASN A 75 -2.31 -4.32 12.89
N LEU A 76 -2.26 -3.03 12.60
CA LEU A 76 -2.76 -2.47 11.36
C LEU A 76 -1.63 -2.06 10.41
N LEU A 77 -1.68 -2.53 9.17
CA LEU A 77 -0.87 -2.03 8.08
C LEU A 77 -1.76 -1.20 7.14
N ILE A 78 -1.53 0.11 7.07
CA ILE A 78 -2.11 0.97 6.04
C ILE A 78 -1.21 0.86 4.81
N GLN A 79 -1.71 0.25 3.73
CA GLN A 79 -0.92 -0.09 2.55
C GLN A 79 -1.48 0.57 1.28
N PRO A 80 -1.31 1.89 1.11
CA PRO A 80 -1.88 2.59 -0.03
C PRO A 80 -1.07 2.36 -1.30
N VAL A 81 -1.77 2.35 -2.44
CA VAL A 81 -1.11 2.27 -3.75
C VAL A 81 -0.61 3.63 -4.20
N VAL A 82 0.66 3.65 -4.62
CA VAL A 82 1.33 4.84 -5.19
C VAL A 82 1.87 4.60 -6.60
N GLY A 83 1.55 3.45 -7.21
CA GLY A 83 1.73 3.23 -8.65
C GLY A 83 0.54 3.73 -9.45
N MET A 84 0.17 3.03 -10.54
CA MET A 84 -0.99 3.40 -11.36
C MET A 84 -2.30 3.08 -10.63
N THR A 85 -3.18 4.07 -10.48
CA THR A 85 -4.52 3.94 -9.89
C THR A 85 -5.60 4.26 -10.93
N LYS A 86 -6.85 4.52 -10.51
CA LYS A 86 -7.93 4.86 -11.46
C LYS A 86 -7.66 6.25 -12.06
N PRO A 87 -7.85 6.46 -13.37
CA PRO A 87 -7.75 7.80 -13.96
C PRO A 87 -8.68 8.79 -13.25
N GLY A 88 -8.14 9.96 -12.89
CA GLY A 88 -8.85 10.99 -12.13
C GLY A 88 -8.77 10.85 -10.61
N ASP A 89 -8.12 9.80 -10.07
CA ASP A 89 -7.80 9.74 -8.65
C ASP A 89 -6.83 10.88 -8.26
N ILE A 90 -6.91 11.30 -7.00
CA ILE A 90 -6.01 12.31 -6.42
C ILE A 90 -4.56 11.84 -6.53
N ASP A 91 -3.65 12.76 -6.84
CA ASP A 91 -2.22 12.48 -6.96
C ASP A 91 -1.67 11.83 -5.68
N TYR A 92 -0.67 10.97 -5.84
CA TYR A 92 -0.19 10.20 -4.70
C TYR A 92 0.59 11.05 -3.69
N TYR A 93 1.18 12.20 -4.06
CA TYR A 93 1.87 13.05 -3.09
C TYR A 93 0.87 13.64 -2.10
N THR A 94 -0.26 14.15 -2.59
CA THR A 94 -1.35 14.63 -1.76
C THR A 94 -1.89 13.52 -0.87
N ARG A 95 -2.16 12.33 -1.44
CA ARG A 95 -2.66 11.18 -0.67
C ARG A 95 -1.69 10.73 0.41
N VAL A 96 -0.39 10.64 0.12
CA VAL A 96 0.63 10.25 1.10
C VAL A 96 0.66 11.24 2.27
N ARG A 97 0.61 12.55 2.00
CA ARG A 97 0.50 13.57 3.06
C ARG A 97 -0.77 13.38 3.90
N CYS A 98 -1.91 13.06 3.29
CA CYS A 98 -3.13 12.75 4.02
C CYS A 98 -2.96 11.52 4.93
N TYR A 99 -2.33 10.44 4.45
CA TYR A 99 -2.08 9.24 5.26
C TYR A 99 -1.14 9.53 6.43
N GLU A 100 -0.08 10.30 6.21
CA GLU A 100 0.85 10.69 7.27
C GLU A 100 0.20 11.56 8.35
N GLN A 101 -0.70 12.47 7.97
CA GLN A 101 -1.47 13.24 8.95
C GLN A 101 -2.49 12.38 9.70
N LEU A 102 -3.15 11.45 9.00
CA LEU A 102 -4.11 10.55 9.63
C LEU A 102 -3.43 9.55 10.56
N LEU A 103 -2.22 9.09 10.24
CA LEU A 103 -1.46 8.14 11.05
C LEU A 103 -1.28 8.63 12.50
N LYS A 104 -1.15 9.95 12.70
CA LYS A 104 -1.08 10.60 14.03
C LYS A 104 -2.35 10.42 14.88
N ARG A 105 -3.44 9.93 14.29
CA ARG A 105 -4.72 9.66 14.96
C ARG A 105 -4.91 8.18 15.30
N TYR A 106 -3.95 7.33 14.97
CA TYR A 106 -3.93 5.93 15.39
C TYR A 106 -3.10 5.76 16.67
N PRO A 107 -3.36 4.71 17.47
CA PRO A 107 -2.49 4.39 18.60
C PRO A 107 -1.07 4.11 18.11
N GLU A 108 -0.09 4.66 18.82
CA GLU A 108 1.33 4.43 18.51
C GLU A 108 1.66 2.92 18.59
N GLN A 109 2.72 2.50 17.89
CA GLN A 109 3.27 1.13 17.91
C GLN A 109 2.38 -0.01 17.41
N THR A 110 1.11 0.25 17.07
CA THR A 110 0.15 -0.75 16.57
C THR A 110 -0.30 -0.52 15.13
N THR A 111 0.17 0.57 14.49
CA THR A 111 -0.15 0.92 13.11
C THR A 111 1.09 1.31 12.31
N GLN A 112 1.24 0.75 11.11
CA GLN A 112 2.35 0.99 10.20
C GLN A 112 1.82 1.50 8.86
N LEU A 113 2.50 2.49 8.27
CA LEU A 113 2.24 2.95 6.91
C LEU A 113 3.33 2.45 5.97
N SER A 114 2.94 1.78 4.87
CA SER A 114 3.87 1.35 3.83
C SER A 114 3.27 1.49 2.43
N LEU A 115 3.95 2.19 1.54
CA LEU A 115 3.49 2.46 0.18
C LEU A 115 3.72 1.25 -0.71
N LEU A 116 2.70 0.90 -1.50
CA LEU A 116 2.73 -0.21 -2.44
C LEU A 116 2.87 0.33 -3.89
N PRO A 117 3.97 0.05 -4.61
CA PRO A 117 4.16 0.47 -6.00
C PRO A 117 3.38 -0.42 -7.00
N LEU A 118 2.13 -0.76 -6.67
CA LEU A 118 1.25 -1.56 -7.52
C LEU A 118 0.67 -0.72 -8.65
N ALA A 119 0.58 -1.31 -9.84
CA ALA A 119 -0.26 -0.78 -10.91
C ALA A 119 -1.62 -1.50 -10.91
N MET A 120 -2.66 -0.83 -10.43
CA MET A 120 -4.01 -1.40 -10.35
C MET A 120 -4.62 -1.57 -11.74
N ARG A 121 -5.32 -2.68 -11.94
CA ARG A 121 -6.07 -2.96 -13.18
C ARG A 121 -7.56 -2.69 -13.07
N MET A 122 -8.01 -2.26 -11.88
CA MET A 122 -9.43 -2.07 -11.54
C MET A 122 -10.27 -3.33 -11.83
N GLY A 123 -9.69 -4.49 -11.55
CA GLY A 123 -10.23 -5.81 -11.91
C GLY A 123 -11.28 -6.39 -10.95
N GLY A 124 -11.71 -5.65 -9.93
CA GLY A 124 -12.72 -6.12 -8.98
C GLY A 124 -12.26 -7.40 -8.22
N PRO A 125 -13.14 -8.40 -8.03
CA PRO A 125 -12.85 -9.63 -7.28
C PRO A 125 -11.79 -10.60 -7.85
N ARG A 126 -11.16 -10.30 -9.00
CA ARG A 126 -10.21 -11.20 -9.68
C ARG A 126 -8.81 -11.19 -9.08
#